data_AF-A0A943LCR9-F1
#
_entry.id   AF-A0A943LCR9-F1
#
_cell.length_a   1.000
_cell.length_b   1.000
_cell.length_c   1.000
_cell.angle_alpha   90.00
_cell.angle_beta   90.00
_cell.angle_gamma   90.00
#
_symmetry.space_group_name_H-M   'P 1'
#
loop_
_entity.id
_entity.type
_entity.pdbx_description
1 polymer ?
#
loop_
_entity_poly.entity_id
_entity_poly.type
_entity_poly.pdbx_seq_one_letter_code
_entity_poly.pdbx_strand_id
1 'polypeptide(L)'
;MVALKYSSDNIKEIIGDVIEEINDGKSKIFNISDKMRDDLEVSKQELKIIKAKLSEVIDEVDKLEKADKVMRIKLVEESKKTTNSDQYHFKLVYEEALETRVRFITKQNEEKELILKRDALERTLRDYIKSIEEAESAVNQINIALGYLQGNFLEVLKDEDENSNMINEIKVLEAQEVERKRIAREIHDGPAQYLANAMMRIDFCKVVVQKDLDKGLKELDDLKMNVKMALKEVRGIIYDLRPLSLEERGFTDAINELINRIIQENNIEIHSFIEEYPGEIDKVIQ
;
A
#
# COMPACT_ATOMS: atom_id res chain seq x y z
N MET A 1 13.71 59.82 7.50
CA MET A 1 13.03 58.72 8.18
C MET A 1 12.01 58.17 7.20
N VAL A 2 12.44 57.24 6.33
CA VAL A 2 11.61 56.68 5.27
C VAL A 2 10.82 55.54 5.90
N ALA A 3 9.59 55.84 6.31
CA ALA A 3 8.64 54.81 6.71
C ALA A 3 8.25 54.05 5.44
N LEU A 4 8.80 52.85 5.26
CA LEU A 4 8.35 51.86 4.28
C LEU A 4 6.90 51.52 4.61
N LYS A 5 5.99 52.24 3.97
CA LYS A 5 4.56 51.97 3.95
C LYS A 5 4.35 50.80 3.00
N TYR A 6 4.65 49.58 3.44
CA TYR A 6 4.17 48.38 2.75
C TYR A 6 2.64 48.46 2.80
N SER A 7 2.01 48.77 1.66
CA SER A 7 0.56 48.73 1.53
C SER A 7 0.07 47.33 1.90
N SER A 8 -1.02 47.24 2.65
CA SER A 8 -1.68 45.96 3.00
C SER A 8 -1.81 45.04 1.78
N ASP A 9 -2.06 45.62 0.60
CA ASP A 9 -2.21 44.88 -0.66
C ASP A 9 -0.93 44.20 -1.16
N ASN A 10 0.26 44.81 -1.00
CA ASN A 10 1.53 44.17 -1.38
C ASN A 10 1.83 42.94 -0.52
N ILE A 11 1.41 42.96 0.76
CA ILE A 11 1.62 41.82 1.66
C ILE A 11 0.66 40.68 1.30
N LYS A 12 -0.57 40.99 0.84
CA LYS A 12 -1.53 39.99 0.35
C LYS A 12 -1.01 39.29 -0.90
N GLU A 13 -0.47 40.04 -1.85
CA GLU A 13 0.08 39.50 -3.10
C GLU A 13 1.28 38.56 -2.82
N ILE A 14 2.23 39.00 -1.99
CA ILE A 14 3.39 38.18 -1.61
C ILE A 14 2.99 36.90 -0.88
N ILE A 15 2.00 36.95 0.02
CA ILE A 15 1.53 35.74 0.73
C ILE A 15 0.77 34.81 -0.21
N GLY A 16 -0.01 35.35 -1.15
CA GLY A 16 -0.67 34.58 -2.20
C GLY A 16 0.33 33.78 -3.03
N ASP A 17 1.38 34.45 -3.51
CA ASP A 17 2.46 33.83 -4.28
C ASP A 17 3.17 32.72 -3.47
N VAL A 18 3.43 32.96 -2.18
CA VAL A 18 4.05 31.96 -1.29
C VAL A 18 3.15 30.74 -1.07
N ILE A 19 1.84 30.94 -0.90
CA ILE A 19 0.89 29.83 -0.75
C ILE A 19 0.80 29.02 -2.04
N GLU A 20 0.77 29.69 -3.19
CA GLU A 20 0.75 29.04 -4.50
C GLU A 20 2.03 28.20 -4.73
N GLU A 21 3.20 28.75 -4.41
CA GLU A 21 4.48 28.05 -4.52
C GLU A 21 4.58 26.85 -3.57
N ILE A 22 4.05 26.97 -2.35
CA ILE A 22 3.96 25.85 -1.39
C ILE A 22 3.00 24.76 -1.90
N ASN A 23 1.86 25.14 -2.49
CA ASN A 23 0.91 24.20 -3.06
C ASN A 23 1.46 23.47 -4.30
N ASP A 24 2.26 24.14 -5.12
CA ASP A 24 2.99 23.51 -6.23
C ASP A 24 4.05 22.52 -5.71
N GLY A 25 4.81 22.91 -4.67
CA GLY A 25 5.74 22.03 -3.97
C GLY A 25 5.07 20.77 -3.41
N LYS A 26 3.91 20.92 -2.76
CA LYS A 26 3.09 19.81 -2.27
C LYS A 26 2.64 18.88 -3.41
N SER A 27 2.19 19.43 -4.52
CA SER A 27 1.76 18.66 -5.70
C SER A 27 2.92 17.84 -6.30
N LYS A 28 4.13 18.41 -6.34
CA LYS A 28 5.34 17.69 -6.76
C LYS A 28 5.70 16.54 -5.82
N ILE A 29 5.65 16.75 -4.50
CA ILE A 29 5.89 15.67 -3.52
C ILE A 29 4.87 14.55 -3.70
N PHE A 30 3.61 14.90 -3.92
CA PHE A 30 2.55 13.94 -4.17
C PHE A 30 2.82 13.08 -5.42
N ASN A 31 3.16 13.71 -6.54
CA ASN A 31 3.48 12.99 -7.79
C ASN A 31 4.69 12.06 -7.63
N ILE A 32 5.70 12.46 -6.86
CA ILE A 32 6.87 11.61 -6.56
C ILE A 32 6.44 10.42 -5.72
N SER A 33 5.64 10.65 -4.67
CA SER A 33 5.14 9.57 -3.81
C SER A 33 4.25 8.58 -4.57
N ASP A 34 3.43 9.06 -5.50
CA ASP A 34 2.54 8.23 -6.32
C ASP A 34 3.36 7.30 -7.23
N LYS A 35 4.36 7.86 -7.91
CA LYS A 35 5.31 7.07 -8.71
C LYS A 35 6.08 6.04 -7.87
N MET A 36 6.47 6.39 -6.64
CA MET A 36 7.12 5.44 -5.73
C MET A 36 6.20 4.28 -5.35
N ARG A 37 4.88 4.51 -5.24
CA ARG A 37 3.90 3.45 -4.98
C ARG A 37 3.77 2.50 -6.18
N ASP A 38 3.77 3.04 -7.40
CA ASP A 38 3.80 2.21 -8.62
C ASP A 38 5.07 1.34 -8.69
N ASP A 39 6.25 1.95 -8.47
CA ASP A 39 7.54 1.25 -8.47
C ASP A 39 7.60 0.17 -7.36
N LEU A 40 6.99 0.44 -6.20
CA LEU A 40 6.84 -0.51 -5.10
C LEU A 40 6.00 -1.73 -5.54
N GLU A 41 4.90 -1.52 -6.26
CA GLU A 41 4.05 -2.61 -6.73
C GLU A 41 4.77 -3.49 -7.75
N VAL A 42 5.45 -2.88 -8.72
CA VAL A 42 6.28 -3.60 -9.71
C VAL A 42 7.36 -4.43 -9.00
N SER A 43 8.08 -3.82 -8.06
CA SER A 43 9.14 -4.49 -7.29
C SER A 43 8.59 -5.64 -6.43
N LYS A 44 7.38 -5.52 -5.88
CA LYS A 44 6.70 -6.59 -5.14
C LYS A 44 6.38 -7.78 -6.05
N GLN A 45 5.91 -7.52 -7.27
CA GLN A 45 5.62 -8.58 -8.24
C GLN A 45 6.91 -9.30 -8.66
N GLU A 46 7.99 -8.56 -8.93
CA GLU A 46 9.30 -9.15 -9.26
C GLU A 46 9.83 -10.02 -8.11
N LEU A 47 9.74 -9.53 -6.86
CA LEU A 47 10.14 -10.29 -5.69
C LEU A 47 9.35 -11.60 -5.56
N LYS A 48 8.05 -11.59 -5.88
CA LYS A 48 7.21 -12.79 -5.86
C LYS A 48 7.71 -13.83 -6.87
N ILE A 49 8.04 -13.39 -8.09
CA ILE A 49 8.59 -14.25 -9.14
C ILE A 49 9.94 -14.84 -8.70
N ILE A 50 10.83 -14.01 -8.15
CA ILE A 50 12.15 -14.46 -7.67
C ILE A 50 12.00 -15.46 -6.52
N LYS A 51 11.09 -15.23 -5.57
CA LYS A 51 10.83 -16.17 -4.46
C LYS A 51 10.33 -17.52 -4.96
N ALA A 52 9.42 -17.53 -5.93
CA ALA A 52 8.92 -18.77 -6.54
C ALA A 52 10.06 -19.53 -7.23
N LYS A 53 10.83 -18.84 -8.09
CA LYS A 53 11.97 -19.44 -8.78
C LYS A 53 13.04 -19.95 -7.81
N LEU A 54 13.34 -19.20 -6.75
CA LEU A 54 14.30 -19.62 -5.73
C LEU A 54 13.86 -20.91 -5.03
N SER A 55 12.56 -21.06 -4.73
CA SER A 55 12.03 -22.29 -4.15
C SER A 55 12.26 -23.49 -5.05
N GLU A 56 12.01 -23.35 -6.36
CA GLU A 56 12.25 -24.43 -7.34
C GLU A 56 13.74 -24.79 -7.43
N VAL A 57 14.62 -23.78 -7.45
CA VAL A 57 16.07 -23.99 -7.53
C VAL A 57 16.61 -24.66 -6.26
N ILE A 58 16.13 -24.28 -5.07
CA ILE A 58 16.50 -24.94 -3.80
C ILE A 58 16.14 -26.43 -3.85
N ASP A 59 14.93 -26.77 -4.30
CA ASP A 59 14.50 -28.17 -4.43
C ASP A 59 15.37 -28.96 -5.43
N GLU A 60 15.82 -28.32 -6.52
CA GLU A 60 16.74 -28.93 -7.49
C GLU A 60 18.15 -29.12 -6.91
N VAL A 61 18.67 -28.12 -6.18
CA VAL A 61 19.97 -28.18 -5.50
C VAL A 61 19.98 -29.32 -4.49
N ASP A 62 18.94 -29.47 -3.67
CA ASP A 62 18.81 -30.55 -2.68
C ASP A 62 18.80 -31.94 -3.33
N LYS A 63 18.11 -32.09 -4.46
CA LYS A 63 18.09 -33.36 -5.23
C LYS A 63 19.47 -33.67 -5.79
N LEU A 64 20.13 -32.68 -6.39
CA LEU A 64 21.46 -32.82 -7.00
C LEU A 64 22.53 -33.06 -5.93
N GLU A 65 22.42 -32.45 -4.75
CA GLU A 65 23.34 -32.67 -3.63
C GLU A 65 23.28 -34.13 -3.16
N LYS A 66 22.08 -34.70 -3.04
CA LYS A 66 21.89 -36.12 -2.70
C LYS A 66 22.44 -37.04 -3.80
N ALA A 67 22.12 -36.75 -5.07
CA ALA A 67 22.62 -37.53 -6.20
C ALA A 67 24.15 -37.51 -6.28
N ASP A 68 24.76 -36.34 -6.06
CA ASP A 68 26.20 -36.17 -6.03
C ASP A 68 26.86 -36.99 -4.91
N LYS A 69 26.27 -36.97 -3.69
CA LYS A 69 26.73 -37.82 -2.57
C LYS A 69 26.71 -39.30 -2.94
N VAL A 70 25.63 -39.78 -3.58
CA VAL A 70 25.53 -41.18 -4.04
C VAL A 70 26.56 -41.50 -5.11
N MET A 71 26.78 -40.62 -6.08
CA MET A 71 27.78 -40.82 -7.14
C MET A 71 29.21 -40.88 -6.57
N ARG A 72 29.54 -40.05 -5.57
CA ARG A 72 30.84 -40.14 -4.88
C ARG A 72 31.05 -41.51 -4.24
N ILE A 73 30.03 -42.09 -3.61
CA ILE A 73 30.11 -43.42 -2.99
C ILE A 73 30.34 -44.48 -4.09
N LYS A 74 29.55 -44.45 -5.17
CA LYS A 74 29.70 -45.38 -6.31
C LYS A 74 31.10 -45.32 -6.93
N LEU A 75 31.69 -44.14 -7.09
CA LEU A 75 33.06 -43.99 -7.60
C LEU A 75 34.10 -44.67 -6.70
N VAL A 76 33.93 -44.57 -5.38
CA VAL A 76 34.83 -45.22 -4.42
C VAL A 76 34.68 -46.74 -4.45
N GLU A 77 33.47 -47.26 -4.68
CA GLU A 77 33.21 -48.69 -4.83
C GLU A 77 33.79 -49.26 -6.13
N GLU A 78 33.56 -48.57 -7.26
CA GLU A 78 34.05 -49.01 -8.57
C GLU A 78 35.57 -48.89 -8.70
N SER A 79 36.20 -47.90 -8.06
CA SER A 79 37.67 -47.78 -8.06
C SER A 79 38.40 -48.92 -7.34
N LYS A 80 37.70 -49.73 -6.53
CA LYS A 80 38.26 -50.90 -5.83
C LYS A 80 38.24 -52.18 -6.67
N LYS A 81 37.48 -52.23 -7.77
CA LYS A 81 37.34 -53.43 -8.63
C LYS A 81 38.49 -53.46 -9.65
N THR A 82 39.16 -54.61 -9.80
CA THR A 82 40.47 -54.73 -10.47
C THR A 82 40.44 -55.61 -11.73
N THR A 83 39.39 -55.55 -12.55
CA THR A 83 39.25 -56.37 -13.78
C THR A 83 39.23 -55.50 -15.04
N ASN A 84 39.75 -55.98 -16.18
CA ASN A 84 39.83 -55.20 -17.43
C ASN A 84 38.46 -54.79 -18.01
N SER A 85 37.38 -55.54 -17.76
CA SER A 85 36.01 -55.13 -18.14
C SER A 85 35.48 -53.98 -17.27
N ASP A 86 36.09 -53.75 -16.10
CA ASP A 86 35.70 -52.70 -15.16
C ASP A 86 36.18 -51.33 -15.62
N GLN A 87 37.18 -51.23 -16.51
CA GLN A 87 37.72 -49.95 -16.98
C GLN A 87 36.70 -49.14 -17.82
N TYR A 88 35.90 -49.81 -18.66
CA TYR A 88 34.86 -49.13 -19.45
C TYR A 88 33.68 -48.70 -18.57
N HIS A 89 33.24 -49.57 -17.66
CA HIS A 89 32.19 -49.25 -16.70
C HIS A 89 32.60 -48.13 -15.73
N PHE A 90 33.84 -48.16 -15.24
CA PHE A 90 34.38 -47.10 -14.40
C PHE A 90 34.37 -45.74 -15.11
N LYS A 91 34.76 -45.71 -16.39
CA LYS A 91 34.72 -44.49 -17.20
C LYS A 91 33.30 -43.92 -17.32
N LEU A 92 32.30 -44.78 -17.55
CA LEU A 92 30.88 -44.37 -17.60
C LEU A 92 30.40 -43.77 -16.26
N VAL A 93 30.69 -44.43 -15.14
CA VAL A 93 30.30 -43.94 -13.80
C VAL A 93 31.03 -42.63 -13.47
N TYR A 94 32.29 -42.48 -13.89
CA TYR A 94 33.06 -41.24 -13.75
C TYR A 94 32.44 -40.08 -14.54
N GLU A 95 32.08 -40.31 -15.80
CA GLU A 95 31.42 -39.30 -16.65
C GLU A 95 30.08 -38.87 -16.06
N GLU A 96 29.25 -39.83 -15.60
CA GLU A 96 27.94 -39.54 -14.99
C GLU A 96 28.07 -38.75 -13.66
N ALA A 97 29.07 -39.09 -12.84
CA ALA A 97 29.37 -38.38 -11.61
C ALA A 97 29.85 -36.95 -11.87
N LEU A 98 30.70 -36.75 -12.89
CA LEU A 98 31.17 -35.43 -13.30
C LEU A 98 30.02 -34.56 -13.81
N GLU A 99 29.14 -35.11 -14.65
CA GLU A 99 27.96 -34.40 -15.16
C GLU A 99 27.04 -33.96 -14.02
N THR A 100 26.78 -34.87 -13.07
CA THR A 100 25.97 -34.59 -11.87
C THR A 100 26.61 -33.48 -11.02
N ARG A 101 27.93 -33.53 -10.81
CA ARG A 101 28.69 -32.49 -10.10
C ARG A 101 28.57 -31.13 -10.79
N VAL A 102 28.72 -31.08 -12.11
CA VAL A 102 28.65 -29.81 -12.87
C VAL A 102 27.25 -29.21 -12.80
N ARG A 103 26.20 -30.03 -12.92
CA ARG A 103 24.81 -29.58 -12.73
C ARG A 103 24.58 -29.04 -11.32
N PHE A 104 25.04 -29.76 -10.30
CA PHE A 104 24.94 -29.34 -8.89
C PHE A 104 25.59 -27.96 -8.67
N ILE A 105 26.84 -27.77 -9.09
CA ILE A 105 27.55 -26.49 -8.93
C ILE A 105 26.83 -25.36 -9.67
N THR A 106 26.40 -25.62 -10.90
CA THR A 106 25.68 -24.62 -11.71
C THR A 106 24.40 -24.17 -11.00
N LYS A 107 23.61 -25.11 -10.47
CA LYS A 107 22.37 -24.81 -9.76
C LYS A 107 22.61 -24.14 -8.41
N GLN A 108 23.65 -24.53 -7.68
CA GLN A 108 24.06 -23.87 -6.44
C GLN A 108 24.48 -22.41 -6.67
N ASN A 109 25.14 -22.11 -7.80
CA ASN A 109 25.46 -20.73 -8.16
C ASN A 109 24.19 -19.93 -8.54
N GLU A 110 23.25 -20.55 -9.28
CA GLU A 110 21.96 -19.93 -9.59
C GLU A 110 21.16 -19.60 -8.31
N GLU A 111 21.14 -20.52 -7.34
CA GLU A 111 20.52 -20.31 -6.03
C GLU A 111 21.10 -19.08 -5.32
N LYS A 112 22.43 -18.99 -5.25
CA LYS A 112 23.15 -17.89 -4.60
C LYS A 112 22.84 -16.54 -5.26
N GLU A 113 22.83 -16.50 -6.59
CA GLU A 113 22.45 -15.31 -7.36
C GLU A 113 21.01 -14.87 -7.06
N LEU A 114 20.07 -15.80 -7.00
CA LEU A 114 18.67 -15.52 -6.69
C LEU A 114 18.48 -15.01 -5.25
N ILE A 115 19.22 -15.56 -4.28
CA ILE A 115 19.23 -15.08 -2.88
C ILE A 115 19.71 -13.62 -2.83
N LEU A 116 20.82 -13.29 -3.50
CA LEU A 116 21.33 -11.92 -3.53
C LEU A 116 20.33 -10.94 -4.16
N LYS A 117 19.68 -11.32 -5.26
CA LYS A 117 18.64 -10.51 -5.91
C LYS A 117 17.43 -10.31 -5.01
N ARG A 118 16.95 -11.39 -4.35
CA ARG A 118 15.85 -11.32 -3.37
C ARG A 118 16.19 -10.33 -2.27
N ASP A 119 17.36 -10.46 -1.65
CA ASP A 119 17.77 -9.63 -0.53
C ASP A 119 17.92 -8.15 -0.93
N ALA A 120 18.41 -7.89 -2.15
CA ALA A 120 18.48 -6.55 -2.70
C ALA A 120 17.08 -5.95 -2.89
N LEU A 121 16.15 -6.68 -3.51
CA LEU A 121 14.76 -6.24 -3.70
C LEU A 121 14.01 -6.03 -2.38
N GLU A 122 14.24 -6.89 -1.38
CA GLU A 122 13.61 -6.71 -0.07
C GLU A 122 14.11 -5.45 0.65
N ARG A 123 15.37 -5.06 0.43
CA ARG A 123 15.91 -3.79 0.94
C ARG A 123 15.30 -2.60 0.21
N THR A 124 15.29 -2.61 -1.13
CA THR A 124 14.72 -1.50 -1.90
C THR A 124 13.24 -1.30 -1.61
N LEU A 125 12.47 -2.38 -1.45
CA LEU A 125 11.07 -2.29 -1.03
C LEU A 125 10.90 -1.63 0.33
N ARG A 126 11.76 -1.95 1.30
CA ARG A 126 11.74 -1.33 2.62
C ARG A 126 12.06 0.16 2.53
N ASP A 127 13.04 0.52 1.69
CA ASP A 127 13.43 1.91 1.49
C ASP A 127 12.31 2.71 0.82
N TYR A 128 11.63 2.15 -0.18
CA TYR A 128 10.46 2.77 -0.81
C TYR A 128 9.33 3.04 0.19
N ILE A 129 8.98 2.05 1.04
CA ILE A 129 7.95 2.23 2.07
C ILE A 129 8.31 3.40 2.97
N LYS A 130 9.57 3.46 3.43
CA LYS A 130 10.04 4.54 4.29
C LYS A 130 10.00 5.90 3.60
N SER A 131 10.42 5.99 2.34
CA SER A 131 10.36 7.25 1.58
C SER A 131 8.93 7.74 1.34
N ILE A 132 7.98 6.84 1.15
CA ILE A 132 6.55 7.19 1.06
C ILE A 132 6.05 7.75 2.39
N GLU A 133 6.36 7.10 3.52
CA GLU A 133 5.99 7.61 4.85
C GLU A 133 6.60 9.00 5.13
N GLU A 134 7.86 9.22 4.74
CA GLU A 134 8.53 10.51 4.86
C GLU A 134 7.86 11.59 3.99
N ALA A 135 7.46 11.26 2.76
CA ALA A 135 6.75 12.17 1.86
C ALA A 135 5.37 12.55 2.41
N GLU A 136 4.61 11.58 2.93
CA GLU A 136 3.30 11.81 3.55
C GLU A 136 3.40 12.71 4.80
N SER A 137 4.39 12.46 5.66
CA SER A 137 4.68 13.29 6.82
C SER A 137 5.01 14.73 6.42
N ALA A 138 5.84 14.92 5.39
CA ALA A 138 6.17 16.26 4.87
C ALA A 138 4.93 17.00 4.35
N VAL A 139 4.06 16.32 3.60
CA VAL A 139 2.78 16.90 3.14
C VAL A 139 1.90 17.30 4.32
N ASN A 140 1.85 16.50 5.39
CA ASN A 140 1.06 16.81 6.57
C ASN A 140 1.61 18.05 7.32
N GLN A 141 2.93 18.17 7.46
CA GLN A 141 3.57 19.36 8.03
C GLN A 141 3.28 20.62 7.21
N ILE A 142 3.31 20.50 5.87
CA ILE A 142 2.93 21.58 4.96
C ILE A 142 1.48 21.99 5.17
N ASN A 143 0.55 21.03 5.29
CA ASN A 143 -0.87 21.33 5.56
C ASN A 143 -1.06 22.08 6.87
N ILE A 144 -0.36 21.70 7.94
CA ILE A 144 -0.40 22.38 9.23
C ILE A 144 0.11 23.81 9.10
N ALA A 145 1.26 24.02 8.44
CA ALA A 145 1.83 25.34 8.22
C ALA A 145 0.92 26.24 7.37
N LEU A 146 0.35 25.70 6.29
CA LEU A 146 -0.65 26.37 5.47
C LEU A 146 -1.88 26.74 6.28
N GLY A 147 -2.37 25.84 7.14
CA GLY A 147 -3.50 26.10 8.03
C GLY A 147 -3.26 27.28 8.97
N TYR A 148 -2.04 27.42 9.53
CA TYR A 148 -1.69 28.59 10.34
C TYR A 148 -1.56 29.88 9.53
N LEU A 149 -0.96 29.82 8.33
CA LEU A 149 -0.84 30.96 7.43
C LEU A 149 -2.20 31.47 6.97
N GLN A 150 -3.09 30.56 6.56
CA GLN A 150 -4.45 30.87 6.16
C GLN A 150 -5.30 31.33 7.35
N GLY A 151 -5.21 30.67 8.50
CA GLY A 151 -5.99 30.98 9.71
C GLY A 151 -5.69 32.35 10.30
N ASN A 152 -4.41 32.72 10.44
CA ASN A 152 -4.03 34.07 10.92
C ASN A 152 -4.31 35.16 9.88
N PHE A 153 -4.25 34.84 8.59
CA PHE A 153 -4.54 35.80 7.52
C PHE A 153 -6.04 36.09 7.37
N LEU A 154 -6.90 35.06 7.54
CA LEU A 154 -8.36 35.20 7.52
C LEU A 154 -8.89 36.14 8.61
N GLU A 155 -8.22 36.21 9.78
CA GLU A 155 -8.58 37.17 10.83
C GLU A 155 -8.23 38.62 10.46
N VAL A 156 -7.17 38.82 9.66
CA VAL A 156 -6.72 40.16 9.19
C VAL A 156 -7.57 40.66 8.01
N LEU A 157 -8.29 39.76 7.32
CA LEU A 157 -9.17 40.09 6.19
C LEU A 157 -10.62 40.38 6.56
N LYS A 158 -10.97 40.43 7.86
CA LYS A 158 -12.29 40.91 8.30
C LYS A 158 -12.39 42.43 8.13
N ASP A 159 -12.64 42.88 6.89
CA ASP A 159 -13.56 43.99 6.62
C ASP A 159 -14.08 44.00 5.16
N GLU A 160 -15.41 44.19 5.10
CA GLU A 160 -16.35 44.63 4.04
C GLU A 160 -16.65 43.72 2.81
N ASP A 161 -17.49 42.71 3.10
CA ASP A 161 -18.84 42.45 2.57
C ASP A 161 -19.14 41.98 1.12
N GLU A 162 -18.28 42.12 0.11
CA GLU A 162 -18.68 41.66 -1.25
C GLU A 162 -17.87 40.48 -1.84
N ASN A 163 -16.69 40.17 -1.30
CA ASN A 163 -15.83 39.09 -1.81
C ASN A 163 -15.87 37.77 -0.99
N SER A 164 -16.67 37.73 0.09
CA SER A 164 -16.77 36.55 0.98
C SER A 164 -17.36 35.32 0.27
N ASN A 165 -18.23 35.50 -0.72
CA ASN A 165 -18.87 34.38 -1.41
C ASN A 165 -17.90 33.63 -2.32
N MET A 166 -17.11 34.34 -3.13
CA MET A 166 -16.17 33.71 -4.07
C MET A 166 -15.00 33.02 -3.36
N ILE A 167 -14.54 33.58 -2.23
CA ILE A 167 -13.49 32.95 -1.41
C ILE A 167 -14.02 31.70 -0.69
N ASN A 168 -15.28 31.72 -0.24
CA ASN A 168 -15.90 30.53 0.33
C ASN A 168 -16.14 29.45 -0.73
N GLU A 169 -16.56 29.82 -1.94
CA GLU A 169 -16.71 28.89 -3.07
C GLU A 169 -15.39 28.22 -3.46
N ILE A 170 -14.29 28.97 -3.55
CA ILE A 170 -12.96 28.42 -3.84
C ILE A 170 -12.48 27.49 -2.71
N LYS A 171 -12.68 27.87 -1.44
CA LYS A 171 -12.33 27.00 -0.30
C LYS A 171 -13.17 25.72 -0.25
N VAL A 172 -14.44 25.80 -0.62
CA VAL A 172 -15.32 24.63 -0.71
C VAL A 172 -14.85 23.71 -1.84
N LEU A 173 -14.48 24.25 -3.00
CA LEU A 173 -13.91 23.49 -4.12
C LEU A 173 -12.57 22.84 -3.76
N GLU A 174 -11.67 23.57 -3.10
CA GLU A 174 -10.39 23.01 -2.64
C GLU A 174 -10.59 21.92 -1.58
N ALA A 175 -11.49 22.14 -0.61
CA ALA A 175 -11.84 21.16 0.39
C ALA A 175 -12.46 19.90 -0.25
N GLN A 176 -13.35 20.08 -1.23
CA GLN A 176 -13.92 18.97 -2.00
C GLN A 176 -12.86 18.19 -2.77
N GLU A 177 -11.92 18.86 -3.43
CA GLU A 177 -10.88 18.18 -4.21
C GLU A 177 -9.88 17.42 -3.31
N VAL A 178 -9.55 17.98 -2.15
CA VAL A 178 -8.74 17.30 -1.12
C VAL A 178 -9.47 16.07 -0.59
N GLU A 179 -10.76 16.20 -0.31
CA GLU A 179 -11.60 15.13 0.22
C GLU A 179 -11.79 14.02 -0.83
N ARG A 180 -12.09 14.38 -2.08
CA ARG A 180 -12.19 13.45 -3.21
C ARG A 180 -10.90 12.67 -3.42
N LYS A 181 -9.73 13.30 -3.27
CA LYS A 181 -8.41 12.63 -3.32
C LYS A 181 -8.12 11.79 -2.07
N ARG A 182 -8.67 12.12 -0.90
CA ARG A 182 -8.58 11.29 0.32
C ARG A 182 -9.41 10.02 0.15
N ILE A 183 -10.66 10.17 -0.28
CA ILE A 183 -11.58 9.09 -0.59
C ILE A 183 -10.98 8.13 -1.62
N ALA A 184 -10.47 8.65 -2.75
CA ALA A 184 -9.89 7.82 -3.79
C ALA A 184 -8.73 6.96 -3.26
N ARG A 185 -7.95 7.50 -2.32
CA ARG A 185 -6.89 6.78 -1.60
C ARG A 185 -7.44 5.75 -0.62
N GLU A 186 -8.47 6.06 0.16
CA GLU A 186 -9.09 5.08 1.08
C GLU A 186 -9.75 3.91 0.35
N ILE A 187 -10.37 4.16 -0.81
CA ILE A 187 -10.93 3.11 -1.69
C ILE A 187 -9.80 2.23 -2.27
N HIS A 188 -8.69 2.84 -2.68
CA HIS A 188 -7.55 2.14 -3.26
C HIS A 188 -6.80 1.30 -2.23
N ASP A 189 -6.43 1.89 -1.10
CA ASP A 189 -5.56 1.27 -0.10
C ASP A 189 -6.34 0.28 0.81
N GLY A 190 -7.65 0.49 1.01
CA GLY A 190 -8.49 -0.46 1.76
C GLY A 190 -9.15 -1.50 0.84
N PRO A 191 -10.36 -1.23 0.33
CA PRO A 191 -11.16 -2.17 -0.44
C PRO A 191 -10.46 -2.88 -1.61
N ALA A 192 -9.75 -2.13 -2.46
CA ALA A 192 -9.13 -2.71 -3.65
C ALA A 192 -8.00 -3.67 -3.25
N GLN A 193 -7.23 -3.33 -2.22
CA GLN A 193 -6.16 -4.18 -1.69
C GLN A 193 -6.70 -5.42 -0.97
N TYR A 194 -7.82 -5.33 -0.24
CA TYR A 194 -8.50 -6.49 0.33
C TYR A 194 -9.06 -7.43 -0.76
N LEU A 195 -9.63 -6.88 -1.83
CA LEU A 195 -10.14 -7.66 -2.95
C LEU A 195 -9.01 -8.37 -3.72
N ALA A 196 -7.87 -7.70 -3.93
CA ALA A 196 -6.69 -8.32 -4.53
C ALA A 196 -6.13 -9.48 -3.65
N ASN A 197 -6.05 -9.28 -2.34
CA ASN A 197 -5.65 -10.32 -1.39
C ASN A 197 -6.66 -11.48 -1.34
N ALA A 198 -7.96 -11.18 -1.41
CA ALA A 198 -9.01 -12.19 -1.47
C ALA A 198 -8.88 -13.04 -2.74
N MET A 199 -8.63 -12.43 -3.91
CA MET A 199 -8.38 -13.17 -5.15
C MET A 199 -7.16 -14.09 -5.04
N MET A 200 -6.04 -13.61 -4.47
CA MET A 200 -4.86 -14.46 -4.27
C MET A 200 -5.12 -15.62 -3.30
N ARG A 201 -5.86 -15.39 -2.22
CA ARG A 201 -6.25 -16.44 -1.27
C ARG A 201 -7.21 -17.46 -1.87
N ILE A 202 -8.10 -17.05 -2.79
CA ILE A 202 -8.98 -17.97 -3.54
C ILE A 202 -8.13 -18.98 -4.33
N ASP A 203 -7.11 -18.50 -5.05
CA ASP A 203 -6.24 -19.38 -5.83
C ASP A 203 -5.40 -20.30 -4.94
N PHE A 204 -4.95 -19.81 -3.78
CA PHE A 204 -4.30 -20.65 -2.77
C PHE A 204 -5.25 -21.74 -2.21
N CYS A 205 -6.50 -21.40 -1.89
CA CYS A 205 -7.49 -22.37 -1.41
C CYS A 205 -7.77 -23.47 -2.44
N LYS A 206 -7.83 -23.14 -3.74
CA LYS A 206 -7.98 -24.15 -4.81
C LYS A 206 -6.85 -25.17 -4.80
N VAL A 207 -5.62 -24.75 -4.52
CA VAL A 207 -4.45 -25.64 -4.44
C VAL A 207 -4.47 -26.48 -3.15
N VAL A 208 -4.88 -25.89 -2.02
CA VAL A 208 -4.93 -26.58 -0.73
C VAL A 208 -6.04 -27.64 -0.69
N VAL A 209 -7.24 -27.32 -1.18
CA VAL A 209 -8.39 -28.25 -1.25
C VAL A 209 -8.04 -29.52 -2.03
N GLN A 210 -7.20 -29.43 -3.07
CA GLN A 210 -6.75 -30.60 -3.83
C GLN A 210 -5.82 -31.52 -3.03
N LYS A 211 -5.14 -31.01 -2.00
CA LYS A 211 -4.20 -31.77 -1.16
C LYS A 211 -4.82 -32.21 0.16
N ASP A 212 -5.66 -31.38 0.76
CA ASP A 212 -6.29 -31.58 2.07
C ASP A 212 -7.62 -30.80 2.13
N LEU A 213 -8.73 -31.53 2.05
CA LEU A 213 -10.08 -30.98 1.98
C LEU A 213 -10.43 -30.19 3.25
N ASP A 214 -10.12 -30.71 4.44
CA ASP A 214 -10.51 -30.11 5.71
C ASP A 214 -9.73 -28.81 6.00
N LYS A 215 -8.43 -28.77 5.66
CA LYS A 215 -7.66 -27.52 5.71
C LYS A 215 -8.13 -26.51 4.68
N GLY A 216 -8.45 -26.96 3.48
CA GLY A 216 -8.94 -26.10 2.41
C GLY A 216 -10.29 -25.45 2.74
N LEU A 217 -11.21 -26.20 3.38
CA LEU A 217 -12.49 -25.67 3.86
C LEU A 217 -12.33 -24.63 4.97
N LYS A 218 -11.38 -24.82 5.91
CA LYS A 218 -11.08 -23.81 6.93
C LYS A 218 -10.54 -22.50 6.36
N GLU A 219 -9.63 -22.56 5.40
CA GLU A 219 -9.11 -21.35 4.74
C GLU A 219 -10.17 -20.63 3.89
N LEU A 220 -11.14 -21.37 3.34
CA LEU A 220 -12.30 -20.77 2.66
C LEU A 220 -13.21 -20.01 3.64
N ASP A 221 -13.43 -20.51 4.85
CA ASP A 221 -14.20 -19.81 5.88
C ASP A 221 -13.48 -18.54 6.37
N ASP A 222 -12.15 -18.59 6.56
CA ASP A 222 -11.35 -17.42 6.92
C ASP A 222 -11.35 -16.37 5.80
N LEU A 223 -11.23 -16.79 4.54
CA LEU A 223 -11.39 -15.92 3.37
C LEU A 223 -12.77 -15.26 3.35
N LYS A 224 -13.84 -16.02 3.58
CA LYS A 224 -15.22 -15.50 3.62
C LYS A 224 -15.39 -14.44 4.71
N MET A 225 -14.75 -14.61 5.86
CA MET A 225 -14.73 -13.62 6.93
C MET A 225 -14.00 -12.34 6.50
N ASN A 226 -12.83 -12.47 5.88
CA ASN A 226 -12.05 -11.33 5.38
C ASN A 226 -12.78 -10.54 4.29
N VAL A 227 -13.44 -11.21 3.34
CA VAL A 227 -14.26 -10.56 2.31
C VAL A 227 -15.45 -9.82 2.92
N LYS A 228 -16.07 -10.39 3.97
CA LYS A 228 -17.14 -9.69 4.70
C LYS A 228 -16.64 -8.41 5.40
N MET A 229 -15.44 -8.44 5.98
CA MET A 229 -14.85 -7.24 6.59
C MET A 229 -14.55 -6.17 5.54
N ALA A 230 -13.94 -6.56 4.41
CA ALA A 230 -13.69 -5.65 3.30
C ALA A 230 -14.99 -5.01 2.75
N LEU A 231 -16.06 -5.80 2.62
CA LEU A 231 -17.37 -5.29 2.21
C LEU A 231 -17.97 -4.31 3.24
N LYS A 232 -17.70 -4.51 4.53
CA LYS A 232 -18.12 -3.59 5.60
C LYS A 232 -17.38 -2.26 5.51
N GLU A 233 -16.07 -2.27 5.27
CA GLU A 233 -15.28 -1.06 5.06
C GLU A 233 -15.69 -0.30 3.78
N VAL A 234 -15.90 -1.00 2.66
CA VAL A 234 -16.44 -0.38 1.43
C VAL A 234 -17.74 0.36 1.72
N ARG A 235 -18.66 -0.28 2.46
CA ARG A 235 -19.93 0.35 2.84
C ARG A 235 -19.74 1.54 3.78
N GLY A 236 -18.74 1.50 4.66
CA GLY A 236 -18.32 2.63 5.49
C GLY A 236 -17.89 3.81 4.62
N ILE A 237 -16.98 3.58 3.68
CA ILE A 237 -16.48 4.60 2.75
C ILE A 237 -17.61 5.18 1.89
N ILE A 238 -18.50 4.34 1.36
CA ILE A 238 -19.69 4.80 0.60
C ILE A 238 -20.62 5.66 1.46
N TYR A 239 -20.75 5.35 2.75
CA TYR A 239 -21.56 6.11 3.68
C TYR A 239 -20.93 7.47 4.01
N ASP A 240 -19.61 7.50 4.23
CA ASP A 240 -18.85 8.72 4.50
C ASP A 240 -18.81 9.63 3.27
N LEU A 241 -18.88 9.04 2.07
CA LEU A 241 -19.01 9.72 0.78
C LEU A 241 -20.38 10.32 0.53
N ARG A 242 -21.43 9.71 1.08
CA ARG A 242 -22.81 10.06 0.80
C ARG A 242 -23.67 9.79 2.02
N PRO A 243 -23.68 10.70 3.01
CA PRO A 243 -24.44 10.52 4.24
C PRO A 243 -25.95 10.62 3.94
N LEU A 244 -26.58 9.48 3.64
CA LEU A 244 -28.01 9.39 3.29
C LEU A 244 -28.93 9.99 4.35
N SER A 245 -28.56 9.95 5.63
CA SER A 245 -29.32 10.62 6.70
C SER A 245 -29.25 12.14 6.63
N LEU A 246 -28.15 12.70 6.13
CA LEU A 246 -28.05 14.15 5.86
C LEU A 246 -28.94 14.53 4.67
N GLU A 247 -28.99 13.68 3.63
CA GLU A 247 -29.81 13.91 2.43
C GLU A 247 -31.32 13.74 2.68
N GLU A 248 -31.73 12.73 3.46
CA GLU A 248 -33.16 12.37 3.63
C GLU A 248 -33.80 12.92 4.91
N ARG A 249 -33.01 13.16 5.97
CA ARG A 249 -33.50 13.48 7.32
C ARG A 249 -32.94 14.77 7.91
N GLY A 250 -31.99 15.40 7.22
CA GLY A 250 -31.44 16.70 7.58
C GLY A 250 -30.31 16.65 8.62
N PHE A 251 -29.75 17.83 8.91
CA PHE A 251 -28.52 18.01 9.69
C PHE A 251 -28.57 17.37 11.08
N THR A 252 -29.64 17.66 11.83
CA THR A 252 -29.79 17.22 13.22
C THR A 252 -29.81 15.69 13.34
N ASP A 253 -30.51 15.02 12.43
CA ASP A 253 -30.62 13.55 12.43
C ASP A 253 -29.30 12.88 12.01
N ALA A 254 -28.58 13.46 11.04
CA ALA A 254 -27.26 12.97 10.64
C ALA A 254 -26.23 13.04 11.78
N ILE A 255 -26.22 14.14 12.54
CA ILE A 255 -25.35 14.30 13.72
C ILE A 255 -25.72 13.28 14.80
N ASN A 256 -27.01 13.09 15.07
CA ASN A 256 -27.46 12.10 16.06
C ASN A 256 -27.07 10.67 15.68
N GLU A 257 -27.14 10.32 14.39
CA GLU A 257 -26.70 9.02 13.90
C GLU A 257 -25.18 8.83 14.04
N LEU A 258 -24.39 9.87 13.72
CA LEU A 258 -22.94 9.85 13.92
C LEU A 258 -22.58 9.64 15.40
N ILE A 259 -23.24 10.36 16.31
CA ILE A 259 -23.03 10.24 17.76
C ILE A 259 -23.34 8.82 18.23
N ASN A 260 -24.47 8.25 17.79
CA ASN A 260 -24.82 6.86 18.12
C ASN A 260 -23.79 5.86 17.60
N ARG A 261 -23.21 6.09 16.43
CA ARG A 261 -22.15 5.24 15.87
C ARG A 261 -20.89 5.29 16.74
N ILE A 262 -20.46 6.48 17.13
CA ILE A 262 -19.27 6.68 17.99
C ILE A 262 -19.48 6.01 19.35
N ILE A 263 -20.68 6.11 19.94
CA ILE A 263 -21.04 5.42 21.19
C ILE A 263 -20.89 3.91 21.02
N GLN A 264 -21.40 3.33 19.92
CA GLN A 264 -21.34 1.90 19.67
C GLN A 264 -19.91 1.39 19.38
N GLU A 265 -19.10 2.16 18.69
CA GLU A 265 -17.74 1.76 18.30
C GLU A 265 -16.73 1.91 19.43
N ASN A 266 -16.88 2.94 20.27
CA ASN A 266 -15.89 3.29 21.29
C ASN A 266 -16.38 3.03 22.72
N ASN A 267 -17.61 2.55 22.89
CA ASN A 267 -18.22 2.21 24.18
C ASN A 267 -18.12 3.35 25.21
N ILE A 268 -18.36 4.58 24.74
CA ILE A 268 -18.31 5.83 25.49
C ILE A 268 -19.70 6.44 25.55
N GLU A 269 -20.04 7.07 26.67
CA GLU A 269 -21.33 7.72 26.88
C GLU A 269 -21.24 9.19 26.41
N ILE A 270 -22.09 9.57 25.45
CA ILE A 270 -22.12 10.91 24.87
C ILE A 270 -23.51 11.50 25.10
N HIS A 271 -23.57 12.66 25.74
CA HIS A 271 -24.78 13.48 25.84
C HIS A 271 -24.68 14.65 24.86
N SER A 272 -25.66 14.78 23.97
CA SER A 272 -25.73 15.86 23.00
C SER A 272 -26.94 16.76 23.22
N PHE A 273 -26.75 18.05 22.95
CA PHE A 273 -27.82 19.03 22.82
C PHE A 273 -27.61 19.73 21.49
N ILE A 274 -28.56 19.60 20.58
CA ILE A 274 -28.48 20.12 19.22
C ILE A 274 -29.67 21.04 19.02
N GLU A 275 -29.41 22.33 18.80
CA GLU A 275 -30.46 23.26 18.38
C GLU A 275 -30.89 22.98 16.94
N GLU A 276 -32.18 23.10 16.67
CA GLU A 276 -32.76 22.82 15.37
C GLU A 276 -32.22 23.82 14.33
N TYR A 277 -31.50 23.32 13.32
CA TYR A 277 -30.96 24.17 12.24
C TYR A 277 -32.04 24.40 11.17
N PRO A 278 -32.51 25.64 10.96
CA PRO A 278 -33.67 25.92 10.10
C PRO A 278 -33.32 26.09 8.61
N GLY A 279 -32.04 26.02 8.22
CA GLY A 279 -31.61 26.22 6.83
C GLY A 279 -31.64 24.92 6.01
N GLU A 280 -32.06 25.00 4.74
CA GLU A 280 -31.80 23.93 3.78
C GLU A 280 -30.28 23.83 3.55
N ILE A 281 -29.74 22.62 3.66
CA ILE A 281 -28.32 22.37 3.34
C ILE A 281 -28.17 22.49 1.83
N ASP A 282 -27.32 23.40 1.38
CA ASP A 282 -27.07 23.65 -0.03
C ASP A 282 -26.57 22.36 -0.72
N LYS A 283 -27.11 22.06 -1.91
CA LYS A 283 -26.79 20.83 -2.67
C LYS A 283 -25.34 20.77 -3.13
N VAL A 284 -24.61 21.88 -3.03
CA VAL A 284 -23.16 21.93 -3.28
C VAL A 284 -22.37 21.14 -2.22
N ILE A 285 -22.95 20.90 -1.04
CA ILE A 285 -22.40 20.08 0.05
C ILE A 285 -22.87 18.60 -0.07
N GLN A 286 -23.76 18.27 -1.01
CA GLN A 286 -24.24 16.90 -1.30
C GLN A 286 -23.39 16.18 -2.34
#